data_AF-A0A969DUF7-F1
#
_entry.id   AF-A0A969DUF7-F1
#
_cell.length_a   1.000
_cell.length_b   1.000
_cell.length_c   1.000
_cell.angle_alpha   90.00
_cell.angle_beta   90.00
_cell.angle_gamma   90.00
#
_symmetry.space_group_name_H-M   'P 1'
#
loop_
_entity.id
_entity.type
_entity.pdbx_description
1 polymer ?
#
loop_
_entity_poly.entity_id
_entity_poly.type
_entity_poly.pdbx_seq_one_letter_code
_entity_poly.pdbx_strand_id
1 'polypeptide(L)'
;MPTLTLDLATSATLLGTEPEVLLRFIQREAVPGVLFFEPQPQVSVFTLAHLLNTTPEVLMDWIEDEALATLMEAVEADEWYEGEEAYQAYQAVLAEAV
;
A
#
# COMPACT_ATOMS: atom_id res chain seq x y z
N MET A 1 -8.35 7.93 -9.63
CA MET A 1 -7.85 9.14 -8.96
C MET A 1 -7.07 8.70 -7.74
N PRO A 2 -5.84 9.16 -7.54
CA PRO A 2 -5.06 8.78 -6.36
C PRO A 2 -5.77 9.27 -5.09
N THR A 3 -5.94 8.38 -4.12
CA THR A 3 -6.44 8.71 -2.79
C THR A 3 -5.34 9.43 -2.02
N LEU A 4 -5.60 10.65 -1.55
CA LEU A 4 -4.63 11.47 -0.78
C LEU A 4 -4.69 11.23 0.73
N THR A 5 -5.34 10.14 1.11
CA THR A 5 -5.56 9.70 2.47
C THR A 5 -5.30 8.21 2.55
N LEU A 6 -4.65 7.79 3.63
CA LEU A 6 -4.34 6.39 3.91
C LEU A 6 -5.12 5.95 5.15
N ASP A 7 -5.47 4.67 5.19
CA ASP A 7 -6.06 4.09 6.39
C ASP A 7 -5.05 4.08 7.56
N LEU A 8 -5.56 3.88 8.77
CA LEU A 8 -4.75 3.90 9.99
C LEU A 8 -3.68 2.81 10.00
N ALA A 9 -3.95 1.62 9.45
CA ALA A 9 -3.00 0.52 9.47
C ALA A 9 -1.80 0.81 8.56
N THR A 10 -2.06 1.21 7.31
CA THR A 10 -1.02 1.63 6.36
C THR A 10 -0.21 2.81 6.91
N SER A 11 -0.90 3.80 7.50
CA SER A 11 -0.25 4.95 8.13
C SER A 11 0.68 4.55 9.29
N ALA A 12 0.29 3.56 10.08
CA ALA A 12 1.10 3.07 11.20
C ALA A 12 2.33 2.31 10.71
N THR A 13 2.20 1.48 9.67
CA THR A 13 3.31 0.79 9.01
C THR A 13 4.35 1.78 8.49
N LEU A 14 3.91 2.83 7.77
CA LEU A 14 4.82 3.88 7.25
C LEU A 14 5.57 4.63 8.35
N LEU A 15 4.94 4.79 9.51
CA LEU A 15 5.54 5.44 10.69
C LEU A 15 6.34 4.45 11.57
N GLY A 16 6.37 3.16 11.22
CA GLY A 16 7.05 2.11 12.00
C GLY A 16 6.44 1.89 13.39
N THR A 17 5.11 2.01 13.52
CA THR A 17 4.38 1.88 14.78
C THR A 17 3.15 0.98 14.63
N GLU A 18 2.56 0.59 15.77
CA GLU A 18 1.28 -0.11 15.80
C GLU A 18 0.08 0.85 15.56
N PRO A 19 -0.99 0.40 14.89
CA PRO A 19 -2.18 1.23 14.63
C PRO A 19 -2.81 1.82 15.90
N GLU A 20 -2.87 1.07 17.00
CA GLU A 20 -3.44 1.53 18.28
C GLU A 20 -2.56 2.57 18.97
N VAL A 21 -1.26 2.54 18.74
CA VAL A 21 -0.32 3.55 19.24
C VAL A 21 -0.51 4.85 18.44
N LEU A 22 -0.59 4.75 17.12
CA LEU A 22 -0.84 5.89 16.25
C LEU A 22 -2.20 6.55 16.57
N LEU A 23 -3.24 5.75 16.76
CA LEU A 23 -4.57 6.26 17.12
C LEU A 23 -4.55 7.04 18.44
N ARG A 24 -3.90 6.49 19.48
CA ARG A 24 -3.75 7.18 20.77
C ARG A 24 -2.96 8.47 20.64
N PHE A 25 -1.91 8.49 19.83
CA PHE A 25 -1.12 9.68 19.55
C PHE A 25 -1.98 10.76 18.86
N ILE A 26 -2.69 10.39 17.79
CA ILE A 26 -3.58 11.30 17.04
C ILE A 26 -4.64 11.92 17.96
N GLN A 27 -5.28 11.09 18.80
CA GLN A 27 -6.31 11.54 19.73
C GLN A 27 -5.76 12.48 20.81
N ARG A 28 -4.53 12.24 21.28
CA ARG A 28 -3.90 13.03 22.34
C ARG A 28 -3.38 14.38 21.84
N GLU A 29 -2.73 14.40 20.69
CA GLU A 29 -2.08 15.60 20.15
C GLU A 29 -2.99 16.43 19.22
N ALA A 30 -4.23 15.98 18.99
CA ALA A 30 -5.18 16.62 18.07
C ALA A 30 -4.56 16.90 16.69
N VAL A 31 -3.89 15.89 16.13
CA VAL A 31 -3.11 16.02 14.89
C VAL A 31 -4.02 16.48 13.74
N PRO A 32 -3.69 17.58 13.03
CA PRO A 32 -4.49 18.07 11.91
C PRO A 32 -4.40 17.13 10.70
N GLY A 33 -5.41 17.16 9.83
CA GLY A 33 -5.45 16.37 8.60
C GLY A 33 -5.77 14.88 8.81
N VAL A 34 -6.31 14.52 9.98
CA VAL A 34 -6.94 13.22 10.20
C VAL A 34 -8.45 13.34 10.00
N LEU A 35 -9.00 12.51 9.13
CA LEU A 35 -10.42 12.46 8.79
C LEU A 35 -11.04 11.22 9.42
N PHE A 36 -12.00 11.42 10.32
CA PHE A 36 -12.73 10.33 10.95
C PHE A 36 -13.94 9.96 10.10
N PHE A 37 -13.77 9.03 9.18
CA PHE A 37 -14.87 8.36 8.49
C PHE A 37 -15.15 7.04 9.21
N GLU A 38 -16.41 6.73 9.56
CA GLU A 38 -16.72 5.40 10.12
C GLU A 38 -16.44 4.32 9.05
N PRO A 39 -15.77 3.19 9.36
CA PRO A 39 -15.38 2.70 10.69
C PRO A 39 -13.94 3.02 11.14
N GLN A 40 -13.09 3.66 10.32
CA GLN A 40 -11.68 3.89 10.65
C GLN A 40 -11.18 5.27 10.20
N PRO A 41 -10.37 5.95 11.04
CA PRO A 41 -9.79 7.23 10.65
C PRO A 41 -8.85 7.05 9.45
N GLN A 42 -8.88 8.03 8.57
CA GLN A 42 -7.93 8.16 7.48
C GLN A 42 -6.98 9.33 7.76
N VAL A 43 -5.69 9.11 7.53
CA VAL A 43 -4.65 10.12 7.73
C VAL A 43 -4.26 10.69 6.39
N SER A 44 -4.22 12.02 6.28
CA SER A 44 -3.75 12.69 5.08
C SER A 44 -2.26 12.44 4.85
N VAL A 45 -1.88 12.19 3.60
CA VAL A 45 -0.47 12.06 3.17
C VAL A 45 0.34 13.31 3.55
N PHE A 46 -0.28 14.51 3.54
CA PHE A 46 0.39 15.74 3.96
C PHE A 46 0.76 15.73 5.45
N THR A 47 -0.11 15.18 6.29
CA THR A 47 0.15 15.01 7.72
C THR A 47 1.24 13.98 7.95
N LEU A 48 1.20 12.85 7.24
CA LEU A 48 2.24 11.81 7.34
C LEU A 48 3.61 12.35 6.91
N ALA A 49 3.65 13.07 5.79
CA ALA A 49 4.88 13.71 5.32
C ALA A 49 5.44 14.70 6.34
N HIS A 50 4.57 15.48 6.98
CA HIS A 50 4.98 16.38 8.06
C HIS A 50 5.57 15.64 9.27
N LEU A 51 4.93 14.55 9.71
CA LEU A 51 5.41 13.74 10.84
C LEU A 51 6.77 13.08 10.55
N LEU A 52 6.98 12.64 9.31
CA LEU A 52 8.23 12.03 8.84
C LEU A 52 9.30 13.05 8.42
N ASN A 53 9.00 14.35 8.53
CA ASN A 53 9.89 15.43 8.09
C ASN A 53 10.35 15.26 6.62
N THR A 54 9.40 14.93 5.74
CA THR A 54 9.60 14.73 4.30
C THR A 54 8.56 15.53 3.49
N THR A 55 8.61 15.45 2.17
CA THR A 55 7.56 16.02 1.30
C THR A 55 6.51 14.97 0.93
N PRO A 56 5.26 15.38 0.66
CA PRO A 56 4.23 14.45 0.19
C PRO A 56 4.61 13.74 -1.10
N GLU A 57 5.34 14.42 -1.99
CA GLU A 57 5.85 13.85 -3.24
C GLU A 57 6.80 12.68 -2.97
N VAL A 58 7.82 12.90 -2.13
CA VAL A 58 8.78 11.84 -1.75
C VAL A 58 8.08 10.69 -1.03
N LEU A 59 7.11 10.98 -0.16
CA LEU A 59 6.34 9.92 0.51
C LEU A 59 5.51 9.10 -0.47
N MET A 60 4.87 9.73 -1.45
CA MET A 60 4.09 9.03 -2.47
C MET A 60 4.97 8.19 -3.39
N ASP A 61 6.13 8.71 -3.78
CA ASP A 61 7.10 7.97 -4.60
C ASP A 61 7.53 6.67 -3.87
N TRP A 62 7.81 6.74 -2.57
CA TRP A 62 8.16 5.55 -1.78
C TRP A 62 7.03 4.53 -1.68
N ILE A 63 5.79 5.00 -1.48
CA ILE A 63 4.61 4.11 -1.41
C ILE A 63 4.39 3.42 -2.77
N GLU A 64 4.57 4.14 -3.88
CA GLU A 64 4.47 3.58 -5.22
C GLU A 64 5.56 2.53 -5.48
N ASP A 65 6.80 2.82 -5.10
CA ASP A 65 7.93 1.89 -5.23
C ASP A 65 7.71 0.61 -4.42
N GLU A 66 7.21 0.70 -3.18
CA GLU A 66 6.91 -0.45 -2.32
C GLU A 66 5.77 -1.31 -2.90
N ALA A 67 4.72 -0.67 -3.40
CA ALA A 67 3.61 -1.36 -4.06
C ALA A 67 4.09 -2.07 -5.34
N LEU A 68 4.95 -1.43 -6.12
CA LEU A 68 5.55 -2.03 -7.31
C LEU A 68 6.43 -3.22 -6.96
N ALA A 69 7.30 -3.10 -5.95
CA ALA A 69 8.15 -4.18 -5.48
C ALA A 69 7.32 -5.42 -5.05
N THR A 70 6.23 -5.20 -4.32
CA THR A 70 5.31 -6.28 -3.90
C THR A 70 4.68 -6.98 -5.12
N LEU A 71 4.27 -6.22 -6.14
CA LEU A 71 3.75 -6.80 -7.38
C LEU A 71 4.81 -7.59 -8.15
N MET A 72 6.06 -7.12 -8.16
CA MET A 72 7.17 -7.84 -8.78
C MET A 72 7.46 -9.16 -8.07
N GLU A 73 7.50 -9.18 -6.74
CA GLU A 73 7.70 -10.41 -5.95
C GLU A 73 6.59 -11.44 -6.20
N ALA A 74 5.34 -10.98 -6.36
CA ALA A 74 4.21 -11.87 -6.67
C ALA A 74 4.34 -12.55 -8.04
N VAL A 75 4.95 -11.87 -9.03
CA VAL A 75 5.18 -12.40 -10.38
C VAL A 75 6.48 -13.21 -10.47
N GLU A 76 7.48 -12.91 -9.64
CA GLU A 76 8.73 -13.68 -9.60
C GLU A 76 8.51 -15.12 -9.08
N ALA A 77 7.43 -15.33 -8.31
CA ALA A 77 6.97 -16.64 -7.88
C ALA A 77 6.26 -17.45 -8.99
N ASP A 78 5.94 -16.86 -10.15
CA ASP A 78 5.37 -17.59 -11.28
C ASP A 78 6.43 -18.44 -11.97
N GLU A 79 6.04 -19.66 -12.33
CA GLU A 79 6.89 -20.63 -13.01
C GLU A 79 7.16 -20.14 -14.45
N TRP A 80 8.43 -19.90 -14.76
CA TRP A 80 8.85 -19.48 -16.10
C TRP A 80 8.84 -20.67 -17.05
N TYR A 81 7.92 -20.66 -18.02
CA TYR A 81 7.86 -21.67 -19.08
C TYR A 81 8.50 -21.18 -20.37
N GLU A 82 9.32 -22.01 -21.01
CA GLU A 82 9.90 -21.71 -22.34
C GLU A 82 9.41 -22.70 -23.42
N GLY A 83 9.23 -22.19 -24.64
CA GLY A 83 8.97 -23.02 -25.82
C GLY A 83 7.68 -23.83 -25.74
N GLU A 84 7.81 -25.16 -25.80
CA GLU A 84 6.69 -26.09 -25.91
C GLU A 84 5.91 -26.21 -24.58
N GLU A 85 6.58 -25.99 -23.44
CA GLU A 85 5.95 -25.96 -22.11
C GLU A 85 5.03 -24.75 -21.93
N ALA A 86 5.44 -23.58 -22.44
CA ALA A 86 4.62 -22.37 -22.41
C ALA A 86 3.34 -22.52 -23.24
N TYR A 87 3.43 -23.20 -24.38
CA TYR A 87 2.27 -23.48 -25.24
C TYR A 87 1.26 -24.40 -24.57
N GLN A 88 1.73 -25.43 -23.86
CA GLN A 88 0.86 -26.35 -23.13
C GLN A 88 0.22 -25.71 -21.90
N ALA A 89 0.97 -24.91 -21.13
CA ALA A 89 0.44 -24.15 -20.01
C ALA A 89 -0.67 -23.18 -20.46
N TYR A 90 -0.45 -22.46 -21.56
CA TYR A 90 -1.46 -21.55 -22.13
C TYR A 90 -2.73 -22.28 -22.60
N GLN A 91 -2.58 -23.43 -23.26
CA GLN A 91 -3.71 -24.28 -23.68
C GLN A 91 -4.52 -24.79 -22.48
N ALA A 92 -3.87 -25.14 -21.36
CA ALA A 92 -4.54 -25.60 -20.15
C ALA A 92 -5.38 -24.49 -19.50
N VAL A 93 -4.84 -23.28 -19.39
CA VAL A 93 -5.57 -22.11 -18.86
C VAL A 93 -6.78 -21.75 -19.73
N LEU A 94 -6.63 -21.81 -21.06
CA LEU A 94 -7.73 -21.58 -21.99
C LEU A 94 -8.87 -22.60 -21.85
N ALA A 95 -8.53 -23.85 -21.55
CA ALA A 95 -9.51 -24.92 -21.40
C ALA A 95 -10.32 -24.82 -20.09
N GLU A 96 -9.74 -24.28 -19.01
CA GLU A 96 -10.45 -24.03 -17.74
C GLU A 96 -11.36 -22.80 -17.79
N ALA A 97 -11.13 -21.88 -18.73
CA ALA A 97 -11.92 -20.66 -18.89
C ALA A 97 -13.23 -20.85 -19.70
N VAL A 98 -13.55 -22.08 -20.13
CA VAL A 98 -14.76 -22.47 -20.91
C VAL A 98 -15.67 -23.36 -20.08
#